data_AF-A0AAV5ZZI9-F1
#
_entry.id   AF-A0AAV5ZZI9-F1
#
_cell.length_a   1.000
_cell.length_b   1.000
_cell.length_c   1.000
_cell.angle_alpha   90.00
_cell.angle_beta   90.00
_cell.angle_gamma   90.00
#
_symmetry.space_group_name_H-M   'P 1'
#
loop_
_entity.id
_entity.type
_entity.pdbx_description
1 polymer ?
#
loop_
_entity_poly.entity_id
_entity_poly.type
_entity_poly.pdbx_seq_one_letter_code
_entity_poly.pdbx_strand_id
1 'polypeptide(L)' 'MVDVGLPGLDGYGVAREGGRAVRLVALTGYGLPEDHRRSREGGFDGHLVKPVDPTRLSALIGEAGPR' A
#
# COMPACT_ATOMS: atom_id res chain seq x y z
N MET A 1 -2.98 -6.04 0.86
CA MET A 1 -2.92 -4.72 1.51
C MET A 1 -1.99 -4.85 2.71
N VAL A 2 -1.03 -3.94 2.88
CA VAL A 2 -0.03 -3.99 3.96
C VAL A 2 -0.07 -2.68 4.74
N ASP A 3 -0.17 -2.76 6.07
CA ASP A 3 -0.06 -1.60 6.94
C ASP A 3 1.42 -1.27 7.15
N VAL A 4 1.82 -0.07 6.71
CA VAL A 4 3.21 0.40 6.80
C VAL A 4 3.44 1.34 7.99
N GLY A 5 2.38 1.69 8.73
CA GLY A 5 2.44 2.60 9.88
C GLY A 5 2.45 1.88 11.24
N LEU A 6 2.62 0.56 11.26
CA LEU A 6 2.60 -0.24 12.47
C LEU A 6 3.97 -0.20 13.18
N PRO A 7 4.06 0.23 14.45
CA PRO A 7 5.32 0.25 15.17
C PRO A 7 5.88 -1.18 15.28
N GLY A 8 7.13 -1.36 14.86
CA GLY A 8 7.84 -2.65 14.93
C GLY A 8 7.75 -3.52 13.66
N LEU A 9 7.05 -3.08 12.60
CA LEU A 9 6.99 -3.78 11.32
C LEU A 9 7.45 -2.86 10.18
N ASP A 10 8.53 -3.23 9.49
CA ASP A 10 8.90 -2.57 8.23
C ASP A 10 8.01 -3.08 7.10
N GLY A 11 6.77 -2.55 7.02
CA GLY A 11 5.80 -2.93 6.00
C GLY A 11 6.30 -2.68 4.57
N TYR A 12 7.34 -1.87 4.38
CA TYR A 12 7.99 -1.67 3.09
C TYR A 12 8.86 -2.88 2.68
N GLY A 13 9.40 -3.63 3.64
CA GLY A 13 10.14 -4.88 3.38
C GLY A 13 9.26 -5.96 2.75
N VAL A 14 7.99 -6.03 3.15
CA VAL A 14 7.00 -6.98 2.59
C VAL A 14 6.81 -6.77 1.09
N ALA A 15 6.84 -5.52 0.62
CA ALA A 15 6.69 -5.23 -0.80
C ALA A 15 7.90 -5.63 -1.64
N ARG A 16 9.09 -5.69 -1.03
CA ARG A 16 10.32 -6.13 -1.70
C ARG A 16 10.36 -7.66 -1.84
N GLU A 17 9.83 -8.40 -0.87
CA GLU A 17 9.79 -9.88 -0.91
C GLU A 17 8.58 -10.45 -1.66
N GLY A 18 7.43 -9.77 -1.64
CA GLY A 18 6.18 -10.28 -2.24
C GLY A 18 6.20 -10.42 -3.78
N GLY A 19 7.17 -9.80 -4.45
CA GLY A 19 7.32 -9.88 -5.90
C GLY A 19 6.16 -9.28 -6.71
N ARG A 20 6.30 -9.29 -8.05
CA ARG A 20 5.33 -8.69 -8.99
C ARG A 20 4.01 -9.46 -9.14
N ALA A 21 3.86 -10.63 -8.51
CA ALA A 21 2.71 -11.52 -8.75
C ALA A 21 1.43 -11.12 -8.01
N VAL A 22 1.53 -10.24 -7.02
CA VAL A 22 0.38 -9.75 -6.24
C VAL A 22 0.32 -8.23 -6.28
N ARG A 23 -0.90 -7.69 -6.33
CA ARG A 23 -1.10 -6.23 -6.25
C ARG A 23 -0.92 -5.78 -4.81
N LEU A 24 0.00 -4.85 -4.58
CA LEU A 24 0.36 -4.37 -3.25
C LEU A 24 -0.17 -2.95 -3.05
N VAL A 25 -1.04 -2.78 -2.06
CA VAL A 25 -1.56 -1.47 -1.65
C VAL A 25 -1.04 -1.16 -0.24
N ALA A 26 -0.30 -0.06 -0.11
CA ALA A 26 0.19 0.44 1.17
C ALA A 26 -0.94 1.15 1.91
N LEU A 27 -1.03 0.93 3.21
CA LEU A 27 -1.97 1.61 4.10
C LEU A 27 -1.20 2.38 5.18
N THR A 28 -1.35 3.71 5.21
CA THR A 28 -0.64 4.60 6.16
C THR A 28 -1.60 5.29 7.13
N GLY A 29 -1.09 5.61 8.33
CA GLY A 29 -1.80 6.44 9.31
C GLY A 29 -1.56 7.94 9.15
N TYR A 30 -0.44 8.33 8.55
CA TYR A 30 -0.07 9.72 8.28
C TYR A 30 0.16 9.85 6.78
N GLY A 31 -0.68 10.64 6.10
CA GLY A 31 -0.62 10.83 4.65
C GLY A 31 0.48 11.79 4.21
N LEU A 32 1.68 11.69 4.80
CA LEU A 32 2.78 12.57 4.46
C LEU A 32 3.25 12.29 3.02
N PRO A 33 3.68 13.31 2.26
CA PRO A 33 4.20 13.12 0.90
C PRO A 33 5.36 12.12 0.82
N GLU A 34 6.13 12.01 1.91
CA GLU A 34 7.25 11.09 2.01
C GLU A 34 6.80 9.61 2.07
N ASP A 35 5.68 9.32 2.74
CA ASP A 35 5.16 7.95 2.80
C ASP A 35 4.66 7.48 1.44
N HIS A 36 4.06 8.39 0.66
CA HIS A 36 3.68 8.13 -0.73
C HIS A 36 4.89 7.78 -1.59
N ARG A 37 6.00 8.53 -1.44
CA ARG A 37 7.25 8.26 -2.16
C ARG A 37 7.82 6.90 -1.77
N ARG A 38 7.92 6.61 -0.46
CA ARG A 38 8.42 5.34 0.06
C ARG A 38 7.59 4.14 -0.39
N SER A 39 6.26 4.27 -0.46
CA SER A 39 5.40 3.20 -0.97
C SER A 39 5.67 2.92 -2.45
N ARG A 40 5.81 3.95 -3.28
CA ARG A 40 6.15 3.76 -4.69
C ARG A 40 7.53 3.11 -4.87
N GLU A 41 8.54 3.61 -4.16
CA GLU A 41 9.90 3.07 -4.20
C GLU A 41 9.97 1.63 -3.67
N GLY A 42 9.10 1.26 -2.72
CA GLY A 42 8.98 -0.08 -2.17
C GLY A 42 8.30 -1.10 -3.09
N GLY A 43 7.72 -0.68 -4.22
CA GLY A 43 7.05 -1.58 -5.17
C GLY A 43 5.54 -1.72 -4.97
N PHE A 44 4.91 -0.84 -4.21
CA PHE A 44 3.45 -0.79 -4.07
C PHE A 44 2.77 -0.19 -5.31
N ASP A 45 1.64 -0.78 -5.71
CA ASP A 45 0.75 -0.34 -6.79
C ASP A 45 -0.17 0.80 -6.38
N GLY A 46 -0.48 0.88 -5.09
CA GLY A 46 -1.45 1.81 -4.55
C GLY A 46 -1.08 2.24 -3.14
N HIS A 47 -1.66 3.37 -2.74
CA HIS A 47 -1.47 3.93 -1.41
C HIS A 47 -2.82 4.45 -0.91
N LEU A 48 -3.17 4.06 0.32
CA LEU A 48 -4.35 4.50 1.04
C LEU A 48 -3.93 5.09 2.38
N VAL A 49 -4.61 6.16 2.78
CA VAL A 49 -4.39 6.84 4.06
C VAL A 49 -5.60 6.55 4.95
N LYS A 50 -5.37 6.35 6.25
CA LYS A 50 -6.43 6.22 7.24
C LYS A 50 -7.04 7.60 7.60
N PRO A 51 -8.35 7.68 7.88
CA PRO A 51 -9.35 6.62 7.72
C PRO A 51 -9.59 6.29 6.24
N VAL A 52 -9.67 5.00 5.92
CA VAL A 52 -9.78 4.54 4.53
C VAL A 52 -11.15 4.93 3.97
N ASP A 53 -11.14 5.62 2.83
CA ASP A 53 -12.34 5.87 2.05
C ASP A 53 -12.82 4.55 1.39
N PRO A 54 -14.04 4.07 1.70
CA PRO A 54 -14.57 2.81 1.17
C PRO A 54 -14.71 2.80 -0.36
N THR A 55 -14.93 3.96 -0.97
CA THR A 55 -15.03 4.12 -2.44
C THR A 55 -13.66 3.94 -3.08
N ARG A 56 -12.61 4.56 -2.51
CA ARG A 56 -11.23 4.36 -2.98
C ARG A 56 -10.76 2.92 -2.80
N LEU A 57 -11.13 2.30 -1.67
CA LEU A 57 -10.83 0.90 -1.43
C LEU A 57 -11.50 0.00 -2.46
N SER A 58 -12.80 0.23 -2.72
CA SER A 58 -13.57 -0.55 -3.70
C SER A 58 -13.03 -0.37 -5.12
N ALA A 59 -12.59 0.82 -5.51
CA ALA A 59 -11.94 1.05 -6.79
C ALA A 59 -10.63 0.24 -6.92
N LEU A 60 -9.77 0.28 -5.89
CA LEU A 60 -8.49 -0.43 -5.91
C LEU A 60 -8.63 -1.96 -5.93
N ILE A 61 -9.68 -2.50 -5.29
CA ILE A 61 -9.99 -3.93 -5.29
C ILE A 61 -10.74 -4.33 -6.57
N GLY A 62 -11.66 -3.50 -7.05
CA GLY A 62 -12.43 -3.75 -8.26
C GLY A 62 -11.59 -3.77 -9.53
N GLU A 63 -10.47 -3.03 -9.55
CA GLU A 63 -9.48 -3.07 -10.63
C GLU A 63 -8.45 -4.20 -10.49
N ALA A 64 -8.54 -5.03 -9.44
CA ALA A 64 -7.62 -6.14 -9.19
C ALA A 64 -7.92 -7.35 -10.10
N GLY A 65 -7.70 -7.18 -11.41
CA GLY A 65 -7.34 -8.29 -12.28
C GLY A 65 -5.89 -8.73 -12.04
N PRO A 66 -5.50 -9.94 -12.46
CA PRO A 66 -4.09 -10.36 -12.42
C PRO A 66 -3.20 -9.33 -13.12
N ARG A 67 -2.03 -9.07 -12.53
CA ARG A 67 -1.00 -8.18 -13.07
C ARG A 67 -0.40 -8.74 -14.36
#